data_AF-A0A818HTV5-F1
#
_entry.id   AF-A0A818HTV5-F1
#
_cell.length_a   1.000
_cell.length_b   1.000
_cell.length_c   1.000
_cell.angle_alpha   90.00
_cell.angle_beta   90.00
_cell.angle_gamma   90.00
#
_symmetry.space_group_name_H-M   'P 1'
#
loop_
_entity.id
_entity.type
_entity.pdbx_description
1 polymer ?
#
loop_
_entity_poly.entity_id
_entity_poly.type
_entity_poly.pdbx_seq_one_letter_code
_entity_poly.pdbx_strand_id
1 'polypeptide(L)'
;MKTGPTSRPAALISGITKYDTIVGENGVQLSGGEKQRVALARALVKQPALLLLDEATSALDNTSEKIVQEALDRACKGRTTIVIAHHLGTIQNAHRIYVLDNGCVIEQGTHETLMSKQGSRYREMMKAQQKIKIENDIDETTSLTQIEEDDQKQISERAGHHSYNELNDEDKYTAFAVSGSKLTERIRAKAFSHLLRQEVAFFDRLENSSGAICNRLSSDALAIQQMAGSRLGIVCESIATFGIGIVLGVLVSWQLTLIALFYIVSLFVIAFMQIRWQARLNKRSNCILELASSVRPTFPLQHHLH
;
A
#
# COMPACT_ATOMS: atom_id res chain seq x y z
N MET A 1 31.92 37.96 5.59
CA MET A 1 31.57 37.34 4.30
C MET A 1 30.13 36.83 4.41
N LYS A 2 29.18 37.54 3.79
CA LYS A 2 27.74 37.28 3.90
C LYS A 2 27.38 36.02 3.12
N THR A 3 26.99 34.94 3.78
CA THR A 3 26.39 33.76 3.14
C THR A 3 24.90 34.02 2.95
N GLY A 4 24.43 34.02 1.71
CA GLY A 4 23.02 34.26 1.34
C GLY A 4 22.05 33.20 1.89
N PRO A 5 20.72 33.43 1.76
CA PRO A 5 19.71 32.57 2.36
C PRO A 5 19.67 31.24 1.61
N THR A 6 20.32 30.23 2.17
CA THR A 6 20.27 28.86 1.68
C THR A 6 18.84 28.33 1.75
N SER A 7 18.37 27.86 0.60
CA SER A 7 17.21 26.99 0.36
C SER A 7 17.08 25.86 1.39
N ARG A 8 16.51 26.11 2.57
CA ARG A 8 16.24 25.06 3.55
C ARG A 8 14.79 24.59 3.41
N PRO A 9 14.56 23.32 2.99
CA PRO A 9 13.23 22.68 3.05
C PRO A 9 12.67 22.63 4.49
N ALA A 10 13.51 22.84 5.51
CA ALA A 10 13.13 22.86 6.91
C ALA A 10 12.00 23.85 7.24
N ALA A 11 11.93 25.00 6.55
CA ALA A 11 10.87 25.99 6.78
C ALA A 11 9.49 25.51 6.29
N LEU A 12 9.43 24.53 5.38
CA LEU A 12 8.19 23.95 4.87
C LEU A 12 7.62 22.86 5.79
N ILE A 13 8.39 22.31 6.72
CA ILE A 13 8.01 21.12 7.52
C ILE A 13 7.90 21.48 9.01
N SER A 14 7.67 22.75 9.35
CA SER A 14 7.66 23.24 10.74
C SER A 14 6.55 22.65 11.65
N GLY A 15 5.58 21.92 11.09
CA GLY A 15 4.50 21.25 11.84
C GLY A 15 4.84 19.84 12.34
N ILE A 16 5.90 19.21 11.84
CA ILE A 16 6.29 17.86 12.26
C ILE A 16 7.37 17.96 13.34
N THR A 17 7.14 17.27 14.47
CA THR A 17 7.99 17.33 15.67
C THR A 17 9.46 16.91 15.47
N LYS A 18 9.81 16.23 14.37
CA LYS A 18 11.18 15.96 13.84
C LYS A 18 11.15 15.22 12.48
N TYR A 19 12.30 15.10 11.81
CA TYR A 19 12.43 14.38 10.52
C TYR A 19 12.18 12.86 10.59
N ASP A 20 12.32 12.26 11.78
CA ASP A 20 12.18 10.81 11.98
C ASP A 20 10.74 10.37 12.32
N THR A 21 9.78 11.30 12.31
CA THR A 21 8.38 10.99 12.60
C THR A 21 7.83 10.02 11.56
N ILE A 22 7.24 8.92 12.03
CA ILE A 22 6.52 7.97 11.19
C ILE A 22 5.25 8.67 10.70
N VAL A 23 5.07 8.77 9.37
CA VAL A 23 3.94 9.47 8.75
C VAL A 23 2.77 8.54 8.36
N GLY A 24 2.91 7.23 8.64
CA GLY A 24 1.97 6.20 8.22
C GLY A 24 2.04 5.87 6.72
N GLU A 25 1.27 4.86 6.31
CA GLU A 25 1.15 4.48 4.90
C GLU A 25 0.57 5.65 4.08
N ASN A 26 1.21 6.01 2.96
CA ASN A 26 0.83 7.17 2.13
C ASN A 26 0.64 8.49 2.92
N GLY A 27 1.34 8.64 4.04
CA GLY A 27 1.27 9.86 4.86
C GLY A 27 -0.06 10.04 5.58
N VAL A 28 -0.87 9.01 5.84
CA VAL A 28 -2.20 9.10 6.49
C VAL A 28 -2.19 9.94 7.78
N GLN A 29 -1.08 9.94 8.52
CA GLN A 29 -0.97 10.68 9.79
C GLN A 29 -0.65 12.18 9.62
N LEU A 30 -0.56 12.67 8.40
CA LEU A 30 -0.33 14.08 8.08
C LEU A 30 -1.63 14.75 7.60
N SER A 31 -1.83 16.00 7.98
CA SER A 31 -2.87 16.85 7.37
C SER A 31 -2.63 17.04 5.87
N GLY A 32 -3.66 17.42 5.12
CA GLY A 32 -3.55 17.67 3.67
C GLY A 32 -2.43 18.66 3.32
N GLY A 33 -2.37 19.78 4.04
CA GLY A 33 -1.33 20.79 3.87
C GLY A 33 0.08 20.29 4.23
N GLU A 34 0.22 19.44 5.25
CA GLU A 34 1.52 18.82 5.59
C GLU A 34 1.99 17.85 4.50
N LYS A 35 1.11 16.99 3.99
CA LYS A 35 1.44 16.09 2.87
C LYS A 35 1.90 16.90 1.66
N GLN A 36 1.21 17.99 1.37
CA GLN A 36 1.53 18.88 0.25
C GLN A 36 2.89 19.56 0.42
N ARG A 37 3.20 20.05 1.64
CA ARG A 37 4.52 20.63 1.94
C ARG A 37 5.65 19.60 1.86
N VAL A 38 5.43 18.38 2.33
CA VAL A 38 6.41 17.28 2.20
C VAL A 38 6.62 16.89 0.73
N ALA A 39 5.55 16.80 -0.06
CA ALA A 39 5.64 16.54 -1.49
C ALA A 39 6.41 17.65 -2.24
N LEU A 40 6.13 18.91 -1.93
CA LEU A 40 6.84 20.07 -2.50
C LEU A 40 8.33 20.05 -2.10
N ALA A 41 8.65 19.76 -0.84
CA ALA A 41 10.02 19.61 -0.38
C ALA A 41 10.76 18.49 -1.13
N ARG A 42 10.11 17.33 -1.34
CA ARG A 42 10.68 16.22 -2.14
C ARG A 42 10.95 16.63 -3.59
N ALA A 43 10.03 17.35 -4.22
CA ALA A 43 10.21 17.86 -5.58
C ALA A 43 11.36 18.88 -5.66
N LEU A 44 11.48 19.76 -4.67
CA LEU A 44 12.54 20.76 -4.58
C LEU A 44 13.93 20.16 -4.42
N VAL A 45 14.08 19.15 -3.56
CA VAL A 45 15.36 18.46 -3.32
C VAL A 45 15.87 17.78 -4.60
N LYS A 46 14.97 17.29 -5.46
CA LYS A 46 15.33 16.63 -6.72
C LYS A 46 15.88 17.61 -7.79
N GLN A 47 15.71 18.92 -7.61
CA GLN A 47 16.12 19.96 -8.57
C GLN A 47 15.73 19.67 -10.04
N PRO A 48 14.43 19.40 -10.35
CA PRO A 48 14.01 19.05 -11.70
C PRO A 48 14.09 20.24 -12.66
N ALA A 49 14.45 19.99 -13.92
CA ALA A 49 14.45 21.01 -14.98
C ALA A 49 13.02 21.43 -15.41
N LEU A 50 12.06 20.50 -15.33
CA LEU A 50 10.64 20.72 -15.57
C LEU A 50 9.86 20.41 -14.28
N LEU A 51 9.12 21.41 -13.79
CA LEU A 51 8.28 21.31 -12.60
C LEU A 51 6.80 21.33 -13.03
N LEU A 52 6.05 20.29 -12.66
CA LEU A 52 4.61 20.21 -12.87
C LEU A 52 3.93 20.38 -11.52
N LEU A 53 3.05 21.38 -11.41
CA LEU A 53 2.32 21.71 -10.19
C LEU A 53 0.83 21.55 -10.47
N ASP A 54 0.28 20.41 -10.06
CA ASP A 54 -1.14 20.10 -10.20
C ASP A 54 -1.86 20.43 -8.89
N GLU A 55 -2.67 21.50 -8.91
CA GLU A 55 -3.42 22.00 -7.74
C GLU A 55 -2.57 22.13 -6.46
N ALA A 56 -1.32 22.57 -6.60
CA ALA A 56 -0.32 22.56 -5.52
C ALA A 56 -0.62 23.45 -4.30
N THR A 57 -1.79 24.10 -4.26
CA THR A 57 -2.23 25.01 -3.19
C THR A 57 -3.63 24.68 -2.66
N SER A 58 -4.34 23.68 -3.20
CA SER A 58 -5.76 23.43 -2.88
C SER A 58 -6.02 22.85 -1.49
N ALA A 59 -5.02 22.22 -0.85
CA ALA A 59 -5.17 21.57 0.46
C ALA A 59 -4.51 22.35 1.61
N LEU A 60 -4.21 23.64 1.41
CA LEU A 60 -3.57 24.50 2.41
C LEU A 60 -4.57 25.39 3.15
N ASP A 61 -4.29 25.61 4.44
CA ASP A 61 -4.96 26.60 5.26
C ASP A 61 -4.49 28.04 4.93
N ASN A 62 -5.37 29.03 5.13
CA ASN A 62 -5.11 30.45 4.81
C ASN A 62 -3.82 31.00 5.46
N THR A 63 -3.41 30.48 6.63
CA THR A 63 -2.19 30.95 7.31
C THR A 63 -0.92 30.37 6.70
N SER A 64 -0.94 29.09 6.30
CA SER A 64 0.18 28.43 5.62
C SER A 64 0.30 28.77 4.14
N GLU A 65 -0.78 29.21 3.49
CA GLU A 65 -0.83 29.52 2.04
C GLU A 65 0.29 30.49 1.63
N LYS A 66 0.47 31.59 2.37
CA LYS A 66 1.50 32.59 2.05
C LYS A 66 2.93 32.02 2.12
N ILE A 67 3.22 31.21 3.13
CA ILE A 67 4.56 30.62 3.33
C ILE A 67 4.88 29.64 2.19
N VAL A 68 3.90 28.81 1.82
CA VAL A 68 4.08 27.82 0.75
C VAL A 68 4.13 28.49 -0.61
N GLN A 69 3.32 29.53 -0.85
CA GLN A 69 3.37 30.31 -2.08
C GLN A 69 4.75 30.94 -2.28
N GLU A 70 5.35 31.52 -1.24
CA GLU A 70 6.69 32.09 -1.33
C GLU A 70 7.76 31.01 -1.62
N ALA A 71 7.60 29.81 -1.04
CA ALA A 71 8.47 28.68 -1.33
C ALA A 71 8.29 28.15 -2.76
N LEU A 72 7.07 28.15 -3.28
CA LEU A 72 6.72 27.79 -4.65
C LEU A 72 7.31 28.79 -5.64
N ASP A 73 7.19 30.09 -5.38
CA ASP A 73 7.78 31.14 -6.22
C ASP A 73 9.31 31.02 -6.26
N ARG A 74 9.94 30.72 -5.11
CA ARG A 74 11.38 30.41 -5.04
C ARG A 74 11.71 29.10 -5.79
N ALA A 75 10.82 28.11 -5.77
CA ALA A 75 10.96 26.86 -6.50
C ALA A 75 10.96 27.08 -8.02
N CYS A 76 10.03 27.91 -8.52
CA CYS A 76 9.83 28.13 -9.95
C CYS A 76 10.99 28.89 -10.61
N LYS A 77 11.77 29.68 -9.85
CA LYS A 77 12.89 30.46 -10.39
C LYS A 77 13.93 29.57 -11.09
N GLY A 78 14.24 29.91 -12.35
CA GLY A 78 15.25 29.21 -13.16
C GLY A 78 14.82 27.84 -13.69
N ARG A 79 13.52 27.50 -13.60
CA ARG A 79 12.97 26.20 -14.04
C ARG A 79 11.74 26.39 -14.92
N THR A 80 11.57 25.52 -15.91
CA THR A 80 10.33 25.47 -16.67
C THR A 80 9.25 24.93 -15.75
N THR A 81 8.22 25.72 -15.49
CA THR A 81 7.14 25.34 -14.57
C THR A 81 5.79 25.40 -15.27
N ILE A 82 5.04 24.32 -15.22
CA ILE A 82 3.64 24.26 -15.66
C ILE A 82 2.79 24.14 -14.40
N VAL A 83 1.83 25.05 -14.25
CA VAL A 83 0.95 25.11 -13.09
C VAL A 83 -0.49 24.96 -13.54
N ILE A 84 -1.19 23.97 -12.96
CA ILE A 84 -2.64 23.84 -13.00
C ILE A 84 -3.13 24.44 -11.68
N ALA A 85 -3.81 25.58 -11.75
CA ALA A 85 -4.13 26.37 -10.58
C ALA A 85 -5.64 26.53 -10.41
N HIS A 86 -6.11 26.31 -9.18
CA HIS A 86 -7.44 26.70 -8.71
C HIS A 86 -7.40 28.05 -7.97
N HIS A 87 -6.23 28.53 -7.53
CA HIS A 87 -6.08 29.78 -6.79
C HIS A 87 -5.65 30.93 -7.69
N LEU A 88 -6.32 32.06 -7.51
CA LEU A 88 -6.14 33.24 -8.34
C LEU A 88 -4.73 33.84 -8.27
N GLY A 89 -4.11 33.86 -7.09
CA GLY A 89 -2.78 34.45 -6.89
C GLY A 89 -1.69 33.77 -7.72
N THR A 90 -1.79 32.44 -7.89
CA THR A 90 -0.82 31.66 -8.67
C THR A 90 -0.94 31.90 -10.16
N ILE A 91 -2.14 32.22 -10.65
CA ILE A 91 -2.42 32.47 -12.06
C ILE A 91 -1.97 33.87 -12.49
N GLN A 92 -2.16 34.88 -11.64
CA GLN A 92 -1.84 36.28 -11.96
C GLN A 92 -0.36 36.50 -12.28
N ASN A 93 0.53 35.79 -11.59
CA ASN A 93 1.98 35.93 -11.74
C ASN A 93 2.57 35.06 -12.87
N ALA A 94 1.74 34.37 -13.65
CA ALA A 94 2.20 33.50 -14.73
C ALA A 94 2.71 34.32 -15.93
N HIS A 95 3.87 33.92 -16.47
CA HIS A 95 4.42 34.51 -17.70
C HIS A 95 3.49 34.35 -18.91
N ARG A 96 2.76 33.23 -18.96
CA ARG A 96 1.80 32.93 -20.02
C ARG A 96 0.72 32.02 -19.44
N ILE A 97 -0.53 32.34 -19.75
CA ILE A 97 -1.73 31.62 -19.32
C ILE A 97 -2.31 30.94 -20.55
N TYR A 98 -2.72 29.69 -20.37
CA TYR A 98 -3.45 28.91 -21.37
C TYR A 98 -4.79 28.49 -20.77
N VAL A 99 -5.88 28.82 -21.47
CA VAL A 99 -7.24 28.46 -21.06
C VAL A 99 -7.68 27.27 -21.90
N LEU A 100 -8.06 26.19 -21.23
CA LEU A 100 -8.57 24.99 -21.87
C LEU A 100 -10.09 24.94 -21.78
N ASP A 101 -10.74 24.54 -22.88
CA ASP A 101 -12.15 24.22 -22.94
C ASP A 101 -12.37 23.05 -23.91
N ASN A 102 -13.16 22.05 -23.49
CA ASN A 102 -13.40 20.80 -24.22
C ASN A 102 -12.12 20.11 -24.76
N GLY A 103 -11.04 20.14 -23.97
CA GLY A 103 -9.75 19.52 -24.33
C GLY A 103 -8.89 20.34 -25.32
N CYS A 104 -9.35 21.51 -25.74
CA CYS A 104 -8.64 22.40 -26.66
C CYS A 104 -8.22 23.71 -25.97
N VAL A 105 -7.09 24.29 -26.38
CA VAL A 105 -6.67 25.62 -25.93
C VAL A 105 -7.48 26.67 -26.69
N ILE A 106 -8.38 27.36 -25.98
CA ILE A 106 -9.25 28.40 -26.57
C ILE A 106 -8.66 29.81 -26.46
N GLU A 107 -7.87 30.07 -25.43
CA GLU A 107 -7.24 31.37 -25.21
C GLU A 107 -5.82 31.22 -24.67
N GLN A 108 -4.95 32.13 -25.05
CA GLN A 108 -3.58 32.22 -24.55
C GLN A 108 -3.15 33.69 -24.45
N GLY A 109 -2.42 34.04 -23.40
CA GLY A 109 -1.97 35.41 -23.20
C GLY A 109 -1.40 35.65 -21.81
N THR A 110 -1.14 36.92 -21.49
CA THR A 110 -0.86 37.36 -20.12
C THR A 110 -2.17 37.69 -19.38
N HIS A 111 -2.12 37.77 -18.06
CA HIS A 111 -3.26 38.14 -17.23
C HIS A 111 -3.98 39.41 -17.73
N GLU A 112 -3.21 40.47 -18.02
CA GLU A 112 -3.73 41.76 -18.49
C GLU A 112 -4.42 41.66 -19.85
N THR A 113 -3.83 40.93 -20.80
CA THR A 113 -4.40 40.74 -22.14
C THR A 113 -5.71 39.95 -22.11
N LEU A 114 -5.78 38.91 -21.28
CA LEU A 114 -6.99 38.09 -21.15
C LEU A 114 -8.10 38.80 -20.37
N MET A 115 -7.76 39.65 -19.41
CA MET A 115 -8.75 40.44 -18.65
C MET A 115 -9.36 41.60 -19.45
N SER A 116 -8.59 42.21 -20.37
CA SER A 116 -9.07 43.32 -21.21
C SER A 116 -9.96 42.86 -22.36
N LYS A 117 -9.76 41.63 -22.85
CA LYS A 117 -10.57 41.04 -23.92
C LYS A 117 -12.02 40.85 -23.47
N GLN A 118 -12.95 41.43 -24.22
CA GLN A 118 -14.39 41.35 -23.94
C GLN A 118 -14.90 39.95 -24.33
N GLY A 119 -15.59 39.27 -23.41
CA GLY A 119 -16.07 37.89 -23.60
C GLY A 119 -14.99 36.81 -23.45
N SER A 120 -13.82 37.13 -22.88
CA SER A 120 -12.81 36.11 -22.56
C SER A 120 -13.33 35.12 -21.52
N ARG A 121 -13.16 33.82 -21.79
CA ARG A 121 -13.52 32.74 -20.86
C ARG A 121 -12.71 32.83 -19.58
N TYR A 122 -11.43 33.22 -19.69
CA TYR A 122 -10.59 33.53 -18.54
C TYR A 122 -11.24 34.57 -17.63
N ARG A 123 -11.67 35.70 -18.19
CA ARG A 123 -12.29 36.80 -17.43
C ARG A 123 -13.58 36.36 -16.72
N GLU A 124 -14.35 35.46 -17.32
CA GLU A 124 -15.54 34.88 -16.68
C GLU A 124 -15.17 34.00 -15.48
N MET A 125 -14.23 33.07 -15.65
CA MET A 125 -13.73 32.19 -14.57
C MET A 125 -13.19 33.01 -13.40
N MET A 126 -12.45 34.08 -13.70
CA MET A 126 -11.91 35.03 -12.73
C MET A 126 -12.99 35.72 -11.89
N LYS A 127 -14.06 36.20 -12.54
CA LYS A 127 -15.19 36.82 -11.85
C LYS A 127 -15.94 35.81 -10.98
N ALA A 128 -16.12 34.59 -11.47
CA ALA A 128 -16.77 33.52 -10.70
C ALA A 128 -15.99 33.20 -9.42
N GLN A 129 -14.66 33.11 -9.48
CA GLN A 129 -13.83 32.88 -8.30
C GLN A 129 -13.87 34.02 -7.28
N GLN A 130 -13.92 35.28 -7.74
CA GLN A 130 -14.07 36.42 -6.82
C GLN A 130 -15.42 36.38 -6.08
N LYS A 131 -16.49 35.96 -6.77
CA LYS A 131 -17.81 35.80 -6.15
C LYS A 131 -17.80 34.70 -5.09
N ILE A 132 -17.19 33.55 -5.38
CA ILE A 132 -17.04 32.42 -4.43
C ILE A 132 -16.26 32.84 -3.18
N LYS A 133 -15.20 33.64 -3.34
CA LYS A 133 -14.44 34.14 -2.19
C LYS A 133 -15.25 35.09 -1.29
N ILE A 134 -16.19 35.84 -1.87
CA ILE A 134 -17.09 36.74 -1.13
C ILE A 134 -18.22 35.95 -0.43
N GLU A 135 -18.72 34.87 -1.04
CA GLU A 135 -19.75 34.00 -0.46
C GLU A 135 -19.20 33.15 0.71
N ASN A 136 -17.96 32.64 0.58
CA ASN A 136 -17.30 31.86 1.64
C ASN A 136 -16.97 32.67 2.90
N ASP A 137 -16.74 33.99 2.79
CA ASP A 137 -16.56 34.87 3.97
C ASP A 137 -17.89 35.14 4.71
N ILE A 138 -19.04 34.84 4.09
CA ILE A 138 -20.39 35.05 4.66
C ILE A 138 -20.95 33.76 5.28
N ASP A 139 -20.54 32.59 4.80
CA ASP A 139 -21.05 31.29 5.27
C ASP A 139 -20.36 30.74 6.54
N GLU A 140 -19.26 31.34 7.03
CA GLU A 140 -18.63 30.92 8.30
C GLU A 140 -19.47 31.20 9.57
N THR A 141 -20.64 31.86 9.45
CA THR A 141 -21.53 32.17 10.60
C THR A 141 -22.84 31.37 10.63
N THR A 142 -23.19 30.58 9.60
CA THR A 142 -24.51 29.91 9.55
C THR A 142 -24.42 28.48 9.03
N SER A 143 -24.12 27.51 9.91
CA SER A 143 -24.27 26.08 9.59
C SER A 143 -24.45 25.24 10.86
N LEU A 144 -25.63 25.35 11.48
CA LEU A 144 -26.19 24.29 12.33
C LEU A 144 -27.66 24.13 11.97
N THR A 145 -27.96 23.27 10.98
CA THR A 145 -29.16 22.41 10.96
C THR A 145 -29.13 21.46 9.75
N GLN A 146 -28.99 20.17 10.08
CA GLN A 146 -29.68 18.98 9.54
C GLN A 146 -29.86 18.80 8.02
N ILE A 147 -29.37 17.65 7.51
CA ILE A 147 -30.14 16.78 6.61
C ILE A 147 -29.89 15.32 7.00
N GLU A 148 -30.98 14.60 7.29
CA GLU A 148 -31.08 13.14 7.39
C GLU A 148 -31.30 12.51 5.99
N GLU A 149 -30.60 11.38 5.81
CA GLU A 149 -30.95 10.07 5.22
C GLU A 149 -31.75 9.83 3.91
N ASP A 150 -31.49 8.61 3.43
CA ASP A 150 -32.06 7.78 2.36
C ASP A 150 -31.55 8.03 0.92
N ASP A 151 -31.16 7.03 0.13
CA ASP A 151 -31.62 5.63 0.10
C ASP A 151 -30.65 4.77 -0.76
N GLN A 152 -30.50 3.47 -0.48
CA GLN A 152 -30.39 2.45 -1.54
C GLN A 152 -30.49 1.01 -1.03
N LYS A 153 -31.53 0.33 -1.52
CA LYS A 153 -31.85 -1.09 -1.34
C LYS A 153 -31.50 -1.87 -2.61
N GLN A 154 -31.20 -3.16 -2.43
CA GLN A 154 -31.26 -4.28 -3.37
C GLN A 154 -30.09 -4.49 -4.36
N ILE A 155 -29.14 -5.36 -3.98
CA ILE A 155 -28.62 -6.42 -4.86
C ILE A 155 -28.50 -7.71 -4.03
N SER A 156 -29.56 -8.53 -4.06
CA SER A 156 -29.57 -9.91 -3.62
C SER A 156 -30.35 -10.69 -4.66
N GLU A 157 -29.65 -11.23 -5.67
CA GLU A 157 -30.07 -12.38 -6.48
C GLU A 157 -29.04 -12.61 -7.61
N ARG A 158 -28.06 -13.49 -7.37
CA ARG A 158 -27.45 -14.41 -8.38
C ARG A 158 -26.27 -15.18 -7.81
N ALA A 159 -26.54 -16.36 -7.28
CA ALA A 159 -25.68 -17.54 -7.38
C ALA A 159 -26.64 -18.72 -7.14
N GLY A 160 -27.16 -19.38 -8.17
CA GLY A 160 -26.37 -20.07 -9.17
C GLY A 160 -26.24 -21.52 -8.70
N HIS A 161 -27.25 -22.32 -9.06
CA HIS A 161 -27.29 -23.77 -8.95
C HIS A 161 -25.93 -24.40 -9.28
N HIS A 162 -25.47 -25.35 -8.46
CA HIS A 162 -24.49 -26.32 -8.91
C HIS A 162 -24.96 -27.74 -8.59
N SER A 163 -25.22 -28.47 -9.67
CA SER A 163 -25.58 -29.89 -9.76
C SER A 163 -24.65 -30.78 -8.94
N TYR A 164 -25.25 -31.73 -8.23
CA TYR A 164 -24.59 -32.95 -7.80
C TYR A 164 -24.68 -33.96 -8.93
N ASN A 165 -23.57 -34.17 -9.65
CA ASN A 165 -23.42 -35.33 -10.52
C ASN A 165 -22.29 -36.23 -10.00
N GLU A 166 -22.67 -37.50 -9.84
CA GLU A 166 -21.90 -38.73 -9.96
C GLU A 166 -20.58 -38.88 -9.18
N LEU A 167 -20.68 -39.73 -8.16
CA LEU A 167 -19.59 -40.35 -7.42
C LEU A 167 -18.75 -41.24 -8.34
N ASN A 168 -17.45 -40.97 -8.43
CA ASN A 168 -16.44 -41.87 -8.98
C ASN A 168 -15.25 -41.90 -8.00
N ASP A 169 -14.62 -43.07 -7.83
CA ASP A 169 -13.54 -43.36 -6.85
C ASP A 169 -12.26 -42.46 -6.91
N GLU A 170 -12.24 -41.42 -7.75
CA GLU A 170 -11.33 -40.25 -7.63
C GLU A 170 -11.69 -39.32 -6.46
N ASP A 171 -12.86 -39.51 -5.83
CA ASP A 171 -13.48 -38.58 -4.89
C ASP A 171 -12.77 -38.42 -3.54
N LYS A 172 -11.86 -39.34 -3.18
CA LYS A 172 -11.24 -39.31 -1.85
C LYS A 172 -10.25 -38.15 -1.70
N TYR A 173 -9.44 -37.87 -2.73
CA TYR A 173 -8.49 -36.74 -2.70
C TYR A 173 -9.16 -35.42 -3.08
N THR A 174 -10.19 -35.47 -3.94
CA THR A 174 -10.95 -34.28 -4.31
C THR A 174 -11.85 -33.81 -3.16
N ALA A 175 -12.46 -34.69 -2.35
CA ALA A 175 -13.30 -34.29 -1.23
C ALA A 175 -12.53 -33.51 -0.15
N PHE A 176 -11.33 -33.97 0.23
CA PHE A 176 -10.49 -33.22 1.17
C PHE A 176 -9.96 -31.92 0.55
N ALA A 177 -9.58 -31.92 -0.74
CA ALA A 177 -9.15 -30.72 -1.44
C ALA A 177 -10.28 -29.66 -1.55
N VAL A 178 -11.50 -30.08 -1.89
CA VAL A 178 -12.71 -29.24 -1.97
C VAL A 178 -13.15 -28.76 -0.59
N SER A 179 -13.05 -29.61 0.44
CA SER A 179 -13.32 -29.20 1.81
C SER A 179 -12.29 -28.16 2.30
N GLY A 180 -11.01 -28.35 1.96
CA GLY A 180 -9.93 -27.41 2.27
C GLY A 180 -10.10 -26.06 1.56
N SER A 181 -10.54 -26.03 0.30
CA SER A 181 -10.81 -24.79 -0.42
C SER A 181 -12.02 -24.05 0.17
N LYS A 182 -13.12 -24.75 0.46
CA LYS A 182 -14.31 -24.20 1.15
C LYS A 182 -13.97 -23.66 2.55
N LEU A 183 -13.12 -24.36 3.30
CA LEU A 183 -12.66 -23.89 4.60
C LEU A 183 -11.85 -22.60 4.47
N THR A 184 -10.95 -22.54 3.49
CA THR A 184 -10.11 -21.38 3.22
C THR A 184 -10.94 -20.16 2.81
N GLU A 185 -11.94 -20.37 1.95
CA GLU A 185 -12.91 -19.34 1.58
C GLU A 185 -13.63 -18.77 2.80
N ARG A 186 -14.13 -19.64 3.70
CA ARG A 186 -14.78 -19.22 4.95
C ARG A 186 -13.84 -18.48 5.89
N ILE A 187 -12.60 -18.93 6.02
CA ILE A 187 -11.59 -18.27 6.85
C ILE A 187 -11.29 -16.88 6.29
N ARG A 188 -11.07 -16.75 4.97
CA ARG A 188 -10.82 -15.45 4.33
C ARG A 188 -12.02 -14.52 4.48
N ALA A 189 -13.23 -15.00 4.22
CA ALA A 189 -14.44 -14.18 4.36
C ALA A 189 -14.66 -13.69 5.80
N LYS A 190 -14.49 -14.57 6.80
CA LYS A 190 -14.60 -14.19 8.21
C LYS A 190 -13.48 -13.25 8.65
N ALA A 191 -12.24 -13.52 8.25
CA ALA A 191 -11.09 -12.66 8.57
C ALA A 191 -11.28 -11.27 7.97
N PHE A 192 -11.67 -11.18 6.70
CA PHE A 192 -11.96 -9.91 6.03
C PHE A 192 -13.12 -9.16 6.70
N SER A 193 -14.21 -9.85 7.04
CA SER A 193 -15.35 -9.23 7.73
C SER A 193 -14.96 -8.68 9.11
N HIS A 194 -14.10 -9.39 9.87
CA HIS A 194 -13.61 -8.88 11.16
C HIS A 194 -12.63 -7.71 10.97
N LEU A 195 -11.82 -7.76 9.93
CA LEU A 195 -10.87 -6.70 9.60
C LEU A 195 -11.60 -5.39 9.27
N LEU A 196 -12.70 -5.45 8.53
CA LEU A 196 -13.53 -4.27 8.23
C LEU A 196 -14.24 -3.68 9.45
N ARG A 197 -14.39 -4.44 10.54
CA ARG A 197 -14.98 -3.96 11.81
C ARG A 197 -13.95 -3.38 12.77
N GLN A 198 -12.68 -3.44 12.42
CA GLN A 198 -11.59 -3.00 13.28
C GLN A 198 -11.49 -1.46 13.28
N GLU A 199 -11.10 -0.91 14.42
CA GLU A 199 -10.87 0.54 14.57
C GLU A 199 -9.74 1.07 13.68
N VAL A 200 -9.83 2.35 13.28
CA VAL A 200 -8.83 3.01 12.42
C VAL A 200 -7.42 2.95 13.06
N ALA A 201 -7.33 3.05 14.39
CA ALA A 201 -6.07 2.98 15.13
C ALA A 201 -5.32 1.64 14.96
N PHE A 202 -6.01 0.56 14.61
CA PHE A 202 -5.35 -0.71 14.29
C PHE A 202 -4.54 -0.62 12.98
N PHE A 203 -5.07 0.10 11.99
CA PHE A 203 -4.45 0.30 10.67
C PHE A 203 -3.34 1.35 10.68
N ASP A 204 -3.29 2.21 11.70
CA ASP A 204 -2.23 3.20 11.85
C ASP A 204 -0.87 2.61 12.25
N ARG A 205 -0.83 1.34 12.68
CA ARG A 205 0.41 0.63 13.03
C ARG A 205 1.12 0.14 11.77
N LEU A 206 2.43 0.35 11.68
CA LEU A 206 3.27 -0.09 10.55
C LEU A 206 3.16 -1.60 10.25
N GLU A 207 2.99 -2.43 11.28
CA GLU A 207 2.81 -3.88 11.16
C GLU A 207 1.51 -4.27 10.45
N ASN A 208 0.49 -3.42 10.52
CA ASN A 208 -0.86 -3.62 9.99
C ASN A 208 -1.12 -2.78 8.72
N SER A 209 -0.06 -2.46 7.98
CA SER A 209 -0.20 -1.84 6.66
C SER A 209 -1.11 -2.68 5.76
N SER A 210 -1.75 -2.01 4.80
CA SER A 210 -2.69 -2.65 3.86
C SER A 210 -2.02 -3.83 3.12
N GLY A 211 -0.75 -3.67 2.75
CA GLY A 211 0.07 -4.70 2.12
C GLY A 211 0.37 -5.89 3.04
N ALA A 212 0.69 -5.65 4.32
CA ALA A 212 0.96 -6.72 5.28
C ALA A 212 -0.30 -7.55 5.57
N ILE A 213 -1.45 -6.88 5.72
CA ILE A 213 -2.75 -7.53 5.90
C ILE A 213 -3.14 -8.36 4.68
N CYS A 214 -2.98 -7.81 3.47
CA CYS A 214 -3.28 -8.51 2.23
C CYS A 214 -2.40 -9.77 2.07
N ASN A 215 -1.11 -9.66 2.41
CA ASN A 215 -0.20 -10.79 2.40
C ASN A 215 -0.64 -11.89 3.38
N ARG A 216 -1.02 -11.53 4.62
CA ARG A 216 -1.56 -12.49 5.60
C ARG A 216 -2.84 -13.17 5.11
N LEU A 217 -3.80 -12.38 4.59
CA LEU A 217 -5.08 -12.89 4.11
C LEU A 217 -4.92 -13.84 2.90
N SER A 218 -3.91 -13.60 2.07
CA SER A 218 -3.61 -14.44 0.91
C SER A 218 -2.74 -15.66 1.27
N SER A 219 -1.54 -15.41 1.80
CA SER A 219 -0.48 -16.40 2.04
C SER A 219 -0.81 -17.35 3.19
N ASP A 220 -1.21 -16.84 4.36
CA ASP A 220 -1.46 -17.70 5.53
C ASP A 220 -2.70 -18.58 5.29
N ALA A 221 -3.72 -18.01 4.64
CA ALA A 221 -4.89 -18.76 4.22
C ALA A 221 -4.54 -19.88 3.21
N LEU A 222 -3.61 -19.62 2.28
CA LEU A 222 -3.14 -20.63 1.34
C LEU A 222 -2.35 -21.75 2.03
N ALA A 223 -1.52 -21.40 3.02
CA ALA A 223 -0.82 -22.39 3.83
C ALA A 223 -1.80 -23.32 4.56
N ILE A 224 -2.86 -22.75 5.15
CA ILE A 224 -3.94 -23.51 5.80
C ILE A 224 -4.64 -24.42 4.79
N GLN A 225 -4.94 -23.94 3.58
CA GLN A 225 -5.55 -24.76 2.51
C GLN A 225 -4.72 -26.00 2.18
N GLN A 226 -3.41 -25.83 2.03
CA GLN A 226 -2.51 -26.93 1.69
C GLN A 226 -2.36 -27.93 2.85
N MET A 227 -2.39 -27.46 4.09
CA MET A 227 -2.32 -28.32 5.26
C MET A 227 -3.62 -29.11 5.48
N ALA A 228 -4.78 -28.45 5.39
CA ALA A 228 -6.08 -29.05 5.67
C ALA A 228 -6.69 -29.81 4.49
N GLY A 229 -6.27 -29.52 3.25
CA GLY A 229 -6.79 -30.17 2.05
C GLY A 229 -6.14 -31.52 1.78
N SER A 230 -5.27 -31.57 0.78
CA SER A 230 -4.70 -32.83 0.27
C SER A 230 -3.77 -33.55 1.24
N ARG A 231 -3.06 -32.83 2.11
CA ARG A 231 -2.07 -33.42 3.02
C ARG A 231 -2.71 -34.28 4.11
N LEU A 232 -3.89 -33.91 4.63
CA LEU A 232 -4.59 -34.73 5.62
C LEU A 232 -4.99 -36.09 5.05
N GLY A 233 -5.45 -36.13 3.79
CA GLY A 233 -5.78 -37.38 3.11
C GLY A 233 -4.60 -38.34 3.06
N ILE A 234 -3.43 -37.84 2.63
CA ILE A 234 -2.18 -38.62 2.55
C ILE A 234 -1.74 -39.11 3.94
N VAL A 235 -1.87 -38.28 4.98
CA VAL A 235 -1.50 -38.67 6.36
C VAL A 235 -2.42 -39.78 6.87
N CYS A 236 -3.74 -39.63 6.70
CA CYS A 236 -4.71 -40.65 7.10
C CYS A 236 -4.46 -41.98 6.38
N GLU A 237 -4.20 -41.92 5.07
CA GLU A 237 -3.85 -43.09 4.26
C GLU A 237 -2.56 -43.76 4.72
N SER A 238 -1.53 -42.96 5.02
CA SER A 238 -0.26 -43.48 5.52
C SER A 238 -0.47 -44.24 6.83
N ILE A 239 -1.21 -43.66 7.79
CA ILE A 239 -1.49 -44.30 9.08
C ILE A 239 -2.27 -45.61 8.90
N ALA A 240 -3.31 -45.59 8.05
CA ALA A 240 -4.10 -46.79 7.77
C ALA A 240 -3.24 -47.91 7.15
N THR A 241 -2.41 -47.56 6.18
CA THR A 241 -1.53 -48.51 5.48
C THR A 241 -0.47 -49.09 6.42
N PHE A 242 0.17 -48.26 7.25
CA PHE A 242 1.10 -48.72 8.28
C PHE A 242 0.42 -49.64 9.30
N GLY A 243 -0.77 -49.27 9.77
CA GLY A 243 -1.53 -50.08 10.75
C GLY A 243 -1.89 -51.45 10.21
N ILE A 244 -2.46 -51.50 9.00
CA ILE A 244 -2.82 -52.77 8.33
C ILE A 244 -1.56 -53.62 8.08
N GLY A 245 -0.46 -53.00 7.64
CA GLY A 245 0.80 -53.70 7.39
C GLY A 245 1.39 -54.36 8.65
N ILE A 246 1.35 -53.67 9.79
CA ILE A 246 1.80 -54.22 11.07
C ILE A 246 0.90 -55.39 11.51
N VAL A 247 -0.43 -55.23 11.42
CA VAL A 247 -1.38 -56.28 11.82
C VAL A 247 -1.18 -57.54 10.98
N LEU A 248 -1.14 -57.41 9.65
CA LEU A 248 -0.92 -58.55 8.75
C LEU A 248 0.46 -59.20 8.98
N GLY A 249 1.50 -58.39 9.20
CA GLY A 249 2.85 -58.90 9.44
C GLY A 249 2.96 -59.72 10.73
N VAL A 250 2.26 -59.32 11.80
CA VAL A 250 2.21 -60.08 13.05
C VAL A 250 1.40 -61.37 12.90
N LEU A 251 0.31 -61.35 12.13
CA LEU A 251 -0.51 -62.54 11.87
C LEU A 251 0.25 -63.63 11.10
N VAL A 252 1.07 -63.25 10.12
CA VAL A 252 1.84 -64.21 9.30
C VAL A 252 3.08 -64.71 10.04
N SER A 253 3.88 -63.81 10.59
CA SER A 253 5.13 -64.19 11.26
C SER A 253 5.61 -63.08 12.20
N TRP A 254 5.21 -63.17 13.47
CA TRP A 254 5.56 -62.18 14.49
C TRP A 254 7.08 -61.99 14.71
N GLN A 255 7.89 -63.02 14.44
CA GLN A 255 9.36 -62.98 14.58
C GLN A 255 10.03 -62.04 13.57
N LEU A 256 9.64 -62.13 12.29
CA LEU A 256 10.21 -61.30 11.22
C LEU A 256 9.71 -59.86 11.31
N THR A 257 8.46 -59.65 11.74
CA THR A 257 7.90 -58.30 11.90
C THR A 257 8.59 -57.51 13.01
N LEU A 258 8.98 -58.14 14.13
CA LEU A 258 9.69 -57.45 15.21
C LEU A 258 11.08 -56.97 14.77
N ILE A 259 11.80 -57.77 14.00
CA ILE A 259 13.11 -57.39 13.43
C ILE A 259 12.93 -56.22 12.46
N ALA A 260 11.93 -56.30 11.57
CA ALA A 260 11.62 -55.23 10.62
C ALA A 260 11.21 -53.93 11.33
N LEU A 261 10.40 -54.01 12.38
CA LEU A 261 9.97 -52.85 13.16
C LEU A 261 11.16 -52.15 13.83
N PHE A 262 12.10 -52.91 14.40
CA PHE A 262 13.32 -52.34 14.97
C PHE A 262 14.15 -51.59 13.93
N TYR A 263 14.30 -52.15 12.73
CA TYR A 263 14.99 -51.49 11.62
C TYR A 263 14.30 -50.20 11.18
N ILE A 264 12.96 -50.20 11.03
CA ILE A 264 12.17 -49.00 10.67
C ILE A 264 12.34 -47.90 11.72
N VAL A 265 12.29 -48.24 13.01
CA VAL A 265 12.48 -47.26 14.10
C VAL A 265 13.90 -46.68 14.05
N SER A 266 14.92 -47.50 13.81
CA SER A 266 16.30 -47.04 13.66
C SER A 266 16.44 -46.05 12.49
N LEU A 267 15.83 -46.33 11.34
CA LEU A 267 15.82 -45.42 10.19
C LEU A 267 15.12 -44.09 10.53
N PHE A 268 14.01 -44.14 11.27
CA PHE A 268 13.28 -42.93 11.68
C PHE A 268 14.13 -42.03 12.58
N VAL A 269 14.91 -42.61 13.51
CA VAL A 269 15.84 -41.85 14.36
C VAL A 269 16.93 -41.17 13.55
N ILE A 270 17.52 -41.88 12.57
CA ILE A 270 18.55 -41.33 11.68
C ILE A 270 17.97 -40.17 10.86
N ALA A 271 16.80 -40.35 10.24
CA ALA A 271 16.14 -39.30 9.46
C ALA A 271 15.79 -38.07 10.33
N PHE A 272 15.29 -38.30 11.54
CA PHE A 272 14.99 -37.22 12.48
C PHE A 272 16.23 -36.41 12.86
N MET A 273 17.36 -37.10 13.11
CA MET A 273 18.64 -36.45 13.40
C MET A 273 19.12 -35.62 12.20
N GLN A 274 18.97 -36.14 10.98
CA GLN A 274 19.31 -35.43 9.73
C GLN A 274 18.48 -34.15 9.56
N ILE A 275 17.16 -34.21 9.75
CA ILE A 275 16.26 -33.04 9.63
C ILE A 275 16.67 -31.95 10.64
N ARG A 276 16.94 -32.33 11.89
CA ARG A 276 17.38 -31.37 12.92
C ARG A 276 18.74 -30.77 12.62
N TRP A 277 19.65 -31.55 12.05
CA TRP A 277 20.96 -31.07 11.65
C TRP A 277 20.85 -30.06 10.50
N GLN A 278 20.07 -30.37 9.46
CA GLN A 278 19.80 -29.45 8.34
C GLN A 278 19.11 -28.15 8.80
N ALA A 279 18.13 -28.24 9.69
CA ALA A 279 17.47 -27.04 10.25
C ALA A 279 18.45 -26.12 11.00
N ARG A 280 19.42 -26.70 11.73
CA ARG A 280 20.48 -25.92 12.40
C ARG A 280 21.43 -25.28 11.40
N LEU A 281 21.81 -26.00 10.34
CA LEU A 281 22.67 -25.45 9.29
C LEU A 281 21.99 -24.29 8.56
N ASN A 282 20.72 -24.43 8.19
CA ASN A 282 19.98 -23.37 7.49
C ASN A 282 19.90 -22.09 8.33
N LYS A 283 19.71 -22.20 9.65
CA LYS A 283 19.76 -21.04 10.55
C LYS A 283 21.13 -20.36 10.53
N ARG A 284 22.22 -21.13 10.54
CA ARG A 284 23.59 -20.58 10.48
C ARG A 284 23.87 -19.91 9.14
N SER A 285 23.49 -20.54 8.04
CA SER A 285 23.67 -19.98 6.69
C SER A 285 22.94 -18.65 6.52
N ASN A 286 21.70 -18.54 7.02
CA ASN A 286 20.93 -17.29 6.97
C ASN A 286 21.59 -16.17 7.78
N CYS A 287 22.11 -16.47 8.97
CA CYS A 287 22.84 -15.49 9.78
C CYS A 287 24.11 -14.98 9.08
N ILE A 288 24.85 -15.86 8.40
CA ILE A 288 26.04 -15.47 7.63
C ILE A 288 25.65 -14.58 6.44
N LEU A 289 24.53 -14.86 5.76
CA LEU A 289 24.03 -14.02 4.67
C LEU A 289 23.56 -12.64 5.16
N GLU A 290 22.93 -12.55 6.34
CA GLU A 290 22.61 -11.27 6.97
C GLU A 290 23.87 -10.48 7.32
N LEU A 291 24.90 -11.14 7.87
CA LEU A 291 26.20 -10.50 8.11
C LEU A 291 26.87 -10.04 6.81
N ALA A 292 26.86 -10.87 5.77
CA ALA A 292 27.47 -10.55 4.48
C ALA A 292 26.74 -9.40 3.75
N SER A 293 25.41 -9.32 3.85
CA SER A 293 24.63 -8.21 3.31
C SER A 293 24.75 -6.92 4.13
N SER A 294 25.01 -7.04 5.44
CA SER A 294 25.29 -5.90 6.32
C SER A 294 26.66 -5.26 6.05
N VAL A 295 27.66 -6.06 5.62
CA VAL A 295 28.96 -5.55 5.18
C VAL A 295 28.80 -4.90 3.80
N ARG A 296 28.57 -3.59 3.76
CA ARG A 296 28.74 -2.81 2.53
C ARG A 296 30.15 -3.05 2.00
N PRO A 297 30.34 -3.29 0.68
CA PRO A 297 31.66 -3.31 0.11
C PRO A 297 32.25 -1.91 0.23
N THR A 298 33.10 -1.72 1.24
CA THR A 298 34.05 -0.62 1.30
C THR A 298 35.17 -0.98 0.33
N PHE A 299 34.89 -0.87 -0.96
CA PHE A 299 35.97 -0.65 -1.93
C PHE A 299 36.42 0.79 -1.73
N PRO A 300 37.63 1.05 -1.20
CA PRO A 300 38.23 2.35 -1.41
C PRO A 300 38.42 2.49 -2.92
N LEU A 301 37.64 3.37 -3.54
CA LEU A 301 37.98 3.95 -4.83
C LEU A 301 39.32 4.68 -4.62
N GLN A 302 40.41 3.94 -4.82
CA GLN A 302 41.75 4.48 -4.94
C GLN A 302 41.75 5.28 -6.25
N HIS A 303 41.43 6.57 -6.14
CA HIS A 303 41.84 7.56 -7.12
C HIS A 303 43.37 7.61 -7.10
N HIS A 304 44.02 6.95 -8.05
CA HIS A 304 45.42 7.19 -8.36
C HIS A 304 45.68 7.06 -9.86
N LEU A 305 46.05 8.21 -10.46
CA LEU A 305 46.75 8.46 -11.73
C LEU A 305 45.99 8.05 -13.02
N HIS A 306 45.83 8.89 -14.04
CA HIS A 306 46.62 10.01 -14.57
C HIS A 306 45.70 11.09 -15.17
#